data_AF-A0A814Z6V4-F1
#
_entry.id   AF-A0A814Z6V4-F1
#
_cell.length_a   1.000
_cell.length_b   1.000
_cell.length_c   1.000
_cell.angle_alpha   90.00
_cell.angle_beta   90.00
_cell.angle_gamma   90.00
#
_symmetry.space_group_name_H-M   'P 1'
#
loop_
_entity.id
_entity.type
_entity.pdbx_description
1 polymer ?
#
loop_
_entity_poly.entity_id
_entity_poly.type
_entity_poly.pdbx_seq_one_letter_code
_entity_poly.pdbx_strand_id
1 'polypeptide(L)'
;MARLINDEIVWMPEFEEPKVKQKTQAQRQRRWRHNQRKSALNIQLSHLPAFSMDQSYELTFINSLTGFFGILHLIELAQQTTTFTMDTELDGSSYRPALIQLQFHSTARKDGKITIIIFEMLHLPPVNSVLYQQIERLVQTIFHSSKTFLVWGEGVDELSRFQVYPLFQSTATYALHFANVQKEFELWCNDQQRQVWGLQMAVAQTFGQFLDKSLTRSNWGVGLDVRLYQNLRLNELNYNVKLSLTEVEDQIRLKLIKYAVDDCFATTKLAVAIGL
;
A
#
# COMPACT_ATOMS: atom_id res chain seq x y z
N MET A 1 10.61 14.95 -20.01
CA MET A 1 10.88 16.08 -19.07
C MET A 1 12.13 15.75 -18.25
N ALA A 2 13.17 16.59 -18.34
CA ALA A 2 14.39 16.42 -17.57
C ALA A 2 14.23 16.96 -16.15
N ARG A 3 14.69 16.22 -15.13
CA ARG A 3 14.83 16.73 -13.75
C ARG A 3 16.29 16.61 -13.32
N LEU A 4 16.77 17.62 -12.60
CA LEU A 4 18.04 17.52 -11.89
C LEU A 4 17.80 16.74 -10.59
N ILE A 5 18.50 15.62 -10.42
CA ILE A 5 18.52 14.86 -9.17
C ILE A 5 20.00 14.59 -8.87
N ASN A 6 20.51 15.10 -7.74
CA ASN A 6 21.91 14.95 -7.33
C ASN A 6 22.92 15.34 -8.43
N ASP A 7 22.72 16.50 -9.04
CA ASP A 7 23.56 17.05 -10.13
C ASP A 7 23.62 16.22 -11.42
N GLU A 8 22.83 15.14 -11.55
CA GLU A 8 22.65 14.40 -12.78
C GLU A 8 21.33 14.78 -13.47
N ILE A 9 21.41 14.99 -14.80
CA ILE A 9 20.22 15.17 -15.64
C ILE A 9 19.60 13.80 -15.89
N VAL A 10 18.55 13.48 -15.14
CA VAL A 10 17.80 12.24 -15.34
C VAL A 10 16.68 12.49 -16.35
N TRP A 11 16.78 11.81 -17.49
CA TRP A 11 15.70 11.76 -18.47
C TRP A 11 14.63 10.80 -17.97
N MET A 12 13.61 11.35 -17.31
CA MET A 12 12.40 10.57 -17.08
C MET A 12 11.66 10.42 -18.42
N PRO A 13 11.20 9.20 -18.77
CA PRO A 13 10.37 9.03 -19.96
C PRO A 13 9.23 10.05 -19.92
N GLU A 14 8.98 10.72 -21.06
CA GLU A 14 7.79 11.54 -21.20
C GLU A 14 6.58 10.63 -21.13
N PHE A 15 6.03 10.51 -19.92
CA PHE A 15 4.70 9.99 -19.74
C PHE A 15 3.76 11.00 -20.37
N GLU A 16 3.17 10.64 -21.53
CA GLU A 16 1.95 11.30 -21.98
C GLU A 16 0.99 11.32 -20.79
N GLU A 17 0.66 12.51 -20.29
CA GLU A 17 -0.38 12.62 -19.28
C GLU A 17 -1.60 11.92 -19.85
N PRO A 18 -2.14 10.89 -19.17
CA PRO A 18 -3.30 10.18 -19.69
C PRO A 18 -4.37 11.23 -19.93
N LYS A 19 -4.75 11.43 -21.20
CA LYS A 19 -5.75 12.43 -21.60
C LYS A 19 -6.93 12.26 -20.66
N VAL A 20 -7.09 13.18 -19.72
CA VAL A 20 -8.08 13.07 -18.65
C VAL A 20 -9.43 13.21 -19.32
N LYS A 21 -10.01 12.08 -19.73
CA LYS A 21 -11.37 12.05 -20.28
C LYS A 21 -12.25 12.67 -19.21
N GLN A 22 -12.84 13.83 -19.53
CA GLN A 22 -13.71 14.51 -18.59
C GLN A 22 -14.79 13.53 -18.15
N LYS A 23 -14.80 13.22 -16.85
CA LYS A 23 -15.78 12.27 -16.30
C LYS A 23 -17.18 12.80 -16.58
N THR A 24 -18.03 11.94 -17.12
CA THR A 24 -19.44 12.28 -17.38
C THR A 24 -20.12 12.65 -16.07
N GLN A 25 -21.17 13.47 -16.12
CA GLN A 25 -21.95 13.85 -14.94
C GLN A 25 -22.45 12.61 -14.17
N ALA A 26 -22.84 11.55 -14.88
CA ALA A 26 -23.25 10.27 -14.30
C ALA A 26 -22.11 9.59 -13.51
N GLN A 27 -20.88 9.57 -14.04
CA GLN A 27 -19.72 9.02 -13.32
C GLN A 27 -19.42 9.81 -12.04
N ARG A 28 -19.52 11.15 -12.09
CA ARG A 28 -19.33 12.01 -10.92
C ARG A 28 -20.39 11.73 -9.85
N GLN A 29 -21.66 11.61 -10.23
CA GLN A 29 -22.75 11.28 -9.31
C GLN A 29 -22.60 9.90 -8.68
N ARG A 30 -22.27 8.86 -9.46
CA ARG A 30 -22.01 7.50 -8.92
C ARG A 30 -20.89 7.52 -7.89
N ARG A 31 -19.79 8.20 -8.19
CA ARG A 31 -18.64 8.34 -7.28
C ARG A 31 -19.00 9.10 -6.01
N TRP A 32 -19.76 10.17 -6.11
CA TRP A 32 -20.20 10.94 -4.94
C TRP A 32 -21.08 10.08 -4.01
N ARG A 33 -22.06 9.36 -4.56
CA ARG A 33 -22.90 8.41 -3.79
C ARG A 33 -22.06 7.32 -3.12
N HIS A 34 -21.07 6.77 -3.82
CA HIS A 34 -20.14 5.78 -3.27
C HIS A 34 -19.37 6.33 -2.06
N ASN A 35 -18.83 7.54 -2.17
CA ASN A 35 -18.11 8.19 -1.07
C ASN A 35 -19.03 8.49 0.12
N GLN A 36 -20.26 8.93 -0.14
CA GLN A 36 -21.23 9.16 0.92
C GLN A 36 -21.55 7.89 1.69
N ARG A 37 -21.74 6.76 0.98
CA ARG A 37 -21.96 5.46 1.62
C ARG A 37 -20.78 5.05 2.49
N LYS A 38 -19.54 5.20 2.00
CA LYS A 38 -18.33 4.95 2.81
C LYS A 38 -18.25 5.84 4.05
N SER A 39 -18.54 7.13 3.90
CA SER A 39 -18.53 8.08 5.01
C SER A 39 -19.60 7.74 6.06
N ALA A 40 -20.83 7.45 5.61
CA ALA A 40 -21.92 7.01 6.48
C ALA A 40 -21.57 5.72 7.21
N LEU A 41 -20.90 4.78 6.54
CA LEU A 41 -20.44 3.54 7.15
C LEU A 41 -19.38 3.79 8.24
N ASN A 42 -18.41 4.65 7.97
CA ASN A 42 -17.42 5.04 8.99
C ASN A 42 -18.11 5.62 10.23
N ILE A 43 -19.07 6.53 10.04
CA ILE A 43 -19.83 7.12 11.16
C ILE A 43 -20.61 6.03 11.89
N GLN A 44 -21.31 5.17 11.16
CA GLN A 44 -22.11 4.10 11.73
C GLN A 44 -21.26 3.16 12.58
N LEU A 45 -20.06 2.79 12.13
CA LEU A 45 -19.20 1.82 12.82
C LEU A 45 -18.25 2.45 13.84
N SER A 46 -18.15 3.79 13.90
CA SER A 46 -17.23 4.51 14.79
C SER A 46 -17.45 4.26 16.30
N HIS A 47 -18.59 3.69 16.68
CA HIS A 47 -18.87 3.31 18.08
C HIS A 47 -18.24 1.98 18.49
N LEU A 48 -17.76 1.17 17.53
CA LEU A 48 -17.05 -0.07 17.81
C LEU A 48 -15.61 0.23 18.28
N PRO A 49 -15.00 -0.65 19.10
CA PRO A 49 -13.59 -0.56 19.44
C PRO A 49 -12.70 -0.47 18.19
N ALA A 50 -11.69 0.39 18.22
CA ALA A 50 -10.75 0.52 17.10
C ALA A 50 -10.08 -0.83 16.77
N PHE A 51 -9.83 -1.07 15.48
CA PHE A 51 -9.10 -2.25 15.03
C PHE A 51 -7.71 -2.31 15.68
N SER A 52 -7.39 -3.50 16.18
CA SER A 52 -6.11 -3.79 16.81
C SER A 52 -5.63 -5.18 16.39
N MET A 53 -4.30 -5.31 16.37
CA MET A 53 -3.60 -6.56 16.15
C MET A 53 -2.53 -6.67 17.24
N ASP A 54 -2.48 -7.83 17.92
CA ASP A 54 -1.68 -8.00 19.14
C ASP A 54 -0.19 -8.23 18.85
N GLN A 55 0.17 -8.55 17.61
CA GLN A 55 1.55 -8.83 17.23
C GLN A 55 2.30 -7.51 16.95
N SER A 56 3.50 -7.40 17.50
CA SER A 56 4.40 -6.30 17.18
C SER A 56 4.94 -6.42 15.76
N TYR A 57 5.26 -5.28 15.13
CA TYR A 57 5.82 -5.26 13.78
C TYR A 57 7.02 -4.32 13.66
N GLU A 58 7.82 -4.58 12.65
CA GLU A 58 8.83 -3.67 12.12
C GLU A 58 8.35 -3.16 10.76
N LEU A 59 8.40 -1.84 10.56
CA LEU A 59 7.96 -1.18 9.34
C LEU A 59 9.16 -0.60 8.59
N THR A 60 9.31 -0.97 7.33
CA THR A 60 10.36 -0.44 6.45
C THR A 60 9.76 0.21 5.20
N PHE A 61 10.12 1.47 4.94
CA PHE A 61 9.76 2.15 3.70
C PHE A 61 10.80 1.87 2.61
N ILE A 62 10.31 1.58 1.39
CA ILE A 62 11.12 1.37 0.19
C ILE A 62 10.97 2.58 -0.73
N ASN A 63 12.00 3.43 -0.76
CA ASN A 63 12.09 4.69 -1.49
C ASN A 63 13.57 5.04 -1.77
N SER A 64 13.82 6.25 -2.28
CA SER A 64 15.16 6.76 -2.61
C SER A 64 16.10 6.96 -1.41
N LEU A 65 15.59 6.93 -0.18
CA LEU A 65 16.36 7.03 1.06
C LEU A 65 16.56 5.68 1.76
N THR A 66 16.06 4.58 1.20
CA THR A 66 16.22 3.27 1.82
C THR A 66 17.69 2.86 1.82
N GLY A 67 18.18 2.43 2.98
CA GLY A 67 19.56 1.97 3.13
C GLY A 67 19.80 0.66 2.37
N PHE A 68 20.95 0.58 1.68
CA PHE A 68 21.34 -0.58 0.88
C PHE A 68 21.31 -1.91 1.66
N PHE A 69 21.88 -1.94 2.87
CA PHE A 69 21.87 -3.13 3.71
C PHE A 69 20.47 -3.54 4.19
N GLY A 70 19.57 -2.57 4.35
CA GLY A 70 18.16 -2.85 4.65
C GLY A 70 17.48 -3.62 3.53
N ILE A 71 17.75 -3.26 2.27
CA ILE A 71 17.24 -4.01 1.10
C ILE A 71 17.81 -5.43 1.06
N LEU A 72 19.12 -5.60 1.28
CA LEU A 72 19.72 -6.93 1.30
C LEU A 72 19.08 -7.83 2.37
N HIS A 73 18.88 -7.31 3.58
CA HIS A 73 18.19 -8.04 4.64
C HIS A 73 16.75 -8.42 4.25
N LEU A 74 16.01 -7.51 3.62
CA LEU A 74 14.66 -7.80 3.12
C LEU A 74 14.64 -8.87 2.01
N ILE A 75 15.66 -8.93 1.16
CA ILE A 75 15.80 -9.99 0.15
C ILE A 75 15.95 -11.35 0.84
N GLU A 76 16.81 -11.45 1.85
CA GLU A 76 17.00 -12.70 2.62
C GLU A 76 15.69 -13.13 3.30
N LEU A 77 14.96 -12.19 3.92
CA LEU A 77 13.64 -12.46 4.50
C LEU A 77 12.62 -12.90 3.44
N ALA A 78 12.60 -12.26 2.26
CA ALA A 78 11.68 -12.57 1.17
C ALA A 78 11.95 -13.97 0.58
N GLN A 79 13.21 -14.39 0.52
CA GLN A 79 13.58 -15.75 0.09
C GLN A 79 12.95 -16.82 0.99
N GLN A 80 12.93 -16.59 2.31
CA GLN A 80 12.40 -17.51 3.31
C GLN A 80 10.88 -17.41 3.49
N THR A 81 10.27 -16.32 3.05
CA THR A 81 8.83 -16.06 3.20
C THR A 81 8.07 -16.65 2.03
N THR A 82 7.10 -17.54 2.26
CA THR A 82 6.29 -18.15 1.19
C THR A 82 4.97 -17.44 0.96
N THR A 83 4.45 -16.75 1.98
CA THR A 83 3.14 -16.10 1.97
C THR A 83 3.28 -14.64 2.34
N PHE A 84 2.57 -13.78 1.63
CA PHE A 84 2.50 -12.35 1.88
C PHE A 84 1.03 -11.93 1.98
N THR A 85 0.73 -10.91 2.77
CA THR A 85 -0.52 -10.16 2.58
C THR A 85 -0.18 -8.88 1.86
N MET A 86 -0.96 -8.53 0.84
CA MET A 86 -0.74 -7.36 0.00
C MET A 86 -1.97 -6.47 -0.03
N ASP A 87 -1.72 -5.17 -0.03
CA ASP A 87 -2.69 -4.15 -0.41
C ASP A 87 -2.01 -3.15 -1.35
N THR A 88 -2.80 -2.34 -2.06
CA THR A 88 -2.28 -1.28 -2.94
C THR A 88 -3.09 -0.01 -2.85
N GLU A 89 -2.42 1.14 -3.01
CA GLU A 89 -3.10 2.44 -3.00
C GLU A 89 -2.75 3.26 -4.24
N LEU A 90 -3.79 3.89 -4.81
CA LEU A 90 -3.65 4.89 -5.87
C LEU A 90 -3.66 6.28 -5.25
N ASP A 91 -2.80 7.16 -5.73
CA ASP A 91 -2.80 8.55 -5.30
C ASP A 91 -4.15 9.23 -5.57
N GLY A 92 -4.72 9.88 -4.56
CA GLY A 92 -6.05 10.47 -4.66
C GLY A 92 -6.17 11.61 -5.69
N SER A 93 -5.06 12.30 -5.94
CA SER A 93 -5.03 13.48 -6.82
C SER A 93 -4.73 13.11 -8.28
N SER A 94 -3.69 12.32 -8.50
CA SER A 94 -3.17 11.95 -9.81
C SER A 94 -3.69 10.62 -10.33
N TYR A 95 -4.31 9.79 -9.47
CA TYR A 95 -4.70 8.40 -9.74
C TYR A 95 -3.53 7.50 -10.16
N ARG A 96 -2.30 7.93 -9.92
CA ARG A 96 -1.12 7.12 -10.19
C ARG A 96 -0.98 6.05 -9.11
N PRO A 97 -0.50 4.84 -9.45
CA PRO A 97 -0.19 3.84 -8.44
C PRO A 97 0.92 4.35 -7.52
N ALA A 98 0.62 4.44 -6.23
CA ALA A 98 1.43 5.19 -5.29
C ALA A 98 2.09 4.28 -4.25
N LEU A 99 1.33 3.35 -3.67
CA LEU A 99 1.83 2.45 -2.63
C LEU A 99 1.54 0.99 -2.92
N ILE A 100 2.48 0.14 -2.53
CA ILE A 100 2.24 -1.29 -2.34
C ILE A 100 2.62 -1.60 -0.90
N GLN A 101 1.66 -2.12 -0.12
CA GLN A 101 1.85 -2.56 1.24
C GLN A 101 2.03 -4.07 1.25
N LEU A 102 3.04 -4.57 1.97
CA LEU A 102 3.28 -6.01 2.09
C LEU A 102 3.60 -6.39 3.53
N GLN A 103 2.86 -7.37 4.03
CA GLN A 103 3.15 -8.07 5.27
C GLN A 103 3.83 -9.41 4.95
N PHE A 104 4.96 -9.69 5.58
CA PHE A 104 5.67 -10.95 5.44
C PHE A 104 5.13 -11.96 6.45
N HIS A 105 4.66 -13.11 5.99
CA HIS A 105 4.27 -14.21 6.88
C HIS A 105 5.48 -15.12 7.08
N SER A 106 6.31 -14.81 8.07
CA SER A 106 7.44 -15.65 8.46
C SER A 106 7.25 -16.18 9.87
N THR A 107 7.60 -17.44 10.08
CA THR A 107 7.56 -18.12 11.37
C THR A 107 8.86 -17.99 12.17
N ALA A 108 9.89 -17.28 11.68
CA ALA A 108 11.26 -17.46 12.18
C ALA A 108 12.06 -16.17 12.47
N ARG A 109 11.42 -15.07 12.87
CA ARG A 109 12.17 -13.95 13.48
C ARG A 109 12.40 -14.20 14.97
N LYS A 110 13.65 -14.09 15.42
CA LYS A 110 14.03 -14.29 16.84
C LYS A 110 13.35 -13.31 17.79
N ASP A 111 12.98 -12.13 17.30
CA ASP A 111 12.30 -11.08 18.08
C ASP A 111 10.77 -11.18 18.05
N GLY A 112 10.21 -12.15 17.31
CA GLY A 112 8.77 -12.35 17.19
C GLY A 112 8.03 -11.24 16.44
N LYS A 113 8.74 -10.28 15.82
CA LYS A 113 8.11 -9.19 15.08
C LYS A 113 7.71 -9.63 13.68
N ILE A 114 6.59 -9.10 13.20
CA ILE A 114 6.20 -9.21 11.80
C ILE A 114 6.89 -8.12 11.00
N THR A 115 7.40 -8.45 9.81
CA THR A 115 7.94 -7.44 8.90
C THR A 115 6.82 -6.91 8.00
N ILE A 116 6.64 -5.59 7.99
CA ILE A 116 5.84 -4.87 7.01
C ILE A 116 6.75 -3.99 6.17
N ILE A 117 6.57 -4.01 4.86
CA ILE A 117 7.20 -3.05 3.97
C ILE A 117 6.16 -2.25 3.21
N ILE A 118 6.47 -0.98 2.95
CA ILE A 118 5.67 -0.10 2.10
C ILE A 118 6.57 0.42 0.98
N PHE A 119 6.24 0.05 -0.26
CA PHE A 119 6.87 0.64 -1.44
C PHE A 119 6.24 1.99 -1.76
N GLU A 120 7.04 3.04 -1.82
CA GLU A 120 6.61 4.38 -2.20
C GLU A 120 6.96 4.63 -3.66
N MET A 121 6.10 4.15 -4.55
CA MET A 121 6.41 3.95 -5.96
C MET A 121 6.80 5.23 -6.72
N LEU A 122 6.27 6.38 -6.30
CA LEU A 122 6.61 7.69 -6.89
C LEU A 122 7.95 8.25 -6.43
N HIS A 123 8.60 7.62 -5.45
CA HIS A 123 9.82 8.10 -4.78
C HIS A 123 10.95 7.10 -4.83
N LEU A 124 10.86 6.13 -5.75
CA LEU A 124 11.94 5.18 -6.01
C LEU A 124 13.20 5.90 -6.54
N PRO A 125 14.40 5.35 -6.28
CA PRO A 125 15.63 5.91 -6.80
C PRO A 125 15.72 5.80 -8.34
N PRO A 126 16.64 6.52 -8.99
CA PRO A 126 16.86 6.41 -10.43
C PRO A 126 17.12 4.97 -10.90
N VAL A 127 16.57 4.60 -12.05
CA VAL A 127 16.61 3.22 -12.60
C VAL A 127 18.04 2.69 -12.79
N ASN A 128 18.99 3.58 -13.08
CA ASN A 128 20.42 3.27 -13.24
C ASN A 128 21.19 3.15 -11.92
N SER A 129 20.57 3.45 -10.77
CA SER A 129 21.25 3.40 -9.48
C SER A 129 21.41 1.97 -8.96
N VAL A 130 22.50 1.74 -8.21
CA VAL A 130 22.74 0.46 -7.51
C VAL A 130 21.60 0.11 -6.55
N LEU A 131 21.03 1.11 -5.87
CA LEU A 131 19.90 0.91 -4.97
C LEU A 131 18.66 0.42 -5.73
N TYR A 132 18.35 1.00 -6.89
CA TYR A 132 17.22 0.55 -7.72
C TYR A 132 17.38 -0.90 -8.16
N GLN A 133 18.58 -1.32 -8.58
CA GLN A 133 18.85 -2.70 -8.95
C GLN A 133 18.62 -3.68 -7.78
N GLN A 134 18.94 -3.28 -6.54
CA GLN A 134 18.63 -4.11 -5.37
C GLN A 134 17.12 -4.12 -5.06
N ILE A 135 16.43 -2.99 -5.23
CA ILE A 135 14.96 -2.93 -5.11
C ILE A 135 14.31 -3.84 -6.16
N GLU A 136 14.79 -3.83 -7.40
CA GLU A 136 14.33 -4.73 -8.47
C GLU A 136 14.53 -6.19 -8.07
N ARG A 137 15.70 -6.55 -7.56
CA ARG A 137 15.96 -7.90 -7.05
C ARG A 137 15.04 -8.29 -5.89
N LEU A 138 14.75 -7.35 -4.98
CA LEU A 138 13.76 -7.56 -3.90
C LEU A 138 12.38 -7.83 -4.47
N VAL A 139 11.91 -7.00 -5.41
CA VAL A 139 10.62 -7.17 -6.09
C VAL A 139 10.56 -8.53 -6.80
N GLN A 140 11.58 -8.91 -7.57
CA GLN A 140 11.63 -10.22 -8.22
C GLN A 140 11.59 -11.39 -7.23
N THR A 141 12.18 -11.23 -6.04
CA THR A 141 12.20 -12.26 -4.99
C THR A 141 10.82 -12.39 -4.32
N ILE A 142 10.17 -11.26 -4.02
CA ILE A 142 8.82 -11.22 -3.42
C ILE A 142 7.80 -11.74 -4.42
N PHE A 143 7.79 -11.21 -5.64
CA PHE A 143 6.83 -11.54 -6.70
C PHE A 143 7.34 -12.70 -7.57
N HIS A 144 7.84 -13.75 -6.91
CA HIS A 144 8.17 -15.02 -7.56
C HIS A 144 6.92 -15.92 -7.61
N SER A 145 6.76 -16.72 -8.65
CA SER A 145 5.56 -17.57 -8.86
C SER A 145 5.36 -18.66 -7.79
N SER A 146 6.38 -18.96 -7.00
CA SER A 146 6.28 -19.88 -5.85
C SER A 146 5.72 -19.25 -4.58
N LYS A 147 5.41 -17.94 -4.60
CA LYS A 147 4.88 -17.19 -3.46
C LYS A 147 3.37 -17.06 -3.56
N THR A 148 2.71 -16.98 -2.41
CA THR A 148 1.26 -16.78 -2.30
C THR A 148 0.97 -15.39 -1.73
N PHE A 149 0.00 -14.70 -2.31
CA PHE A 149 -0.44 -13.37 -1.88
C PHE A 149 -1.88 -13.41 -1.40
N LEU A 150 -2.10 -13.15 -0.11
CA LEU A 150 -3.40 -12.91 0.46
C LEU A 150 -3.79 -11.46 0.13
N VAL A 151 -4.94 -11.28 -0.51
CA VAL A 151 -5.44 -9.97 -0.95
C VAL A 151 -6.93 -9.84 -0.65
N TRP A 152 -7.38 -8.64 -0.30
CA TRP A 152 -8.80 -8.34 -0.19
C TRP A 152 -9.36 -7.90 -1.55
N GLY A 153 -9.73 -8.87 -2.40
CA GLY A 153 -10.27 -8.63 -3.73
C GLY A 153 -9.42 -9.25 -4.85
N GLU A 154 -9.49 -8.68 -6.05
CA GLU A 154 -8.82 -9.20 -7.24
C GLU A 154 -7.37 -8.69 -7.36
N GLY A 155 -6.42 -9.45 -6.81
CA GLY A 155 -5.00 -9.04 -6.74
C GLY A 155 -4.33 -8.80 -8.10
N VAL A 156 -4.74 -9.52 -9.16
CA VAL A 156 -4.23 -9.31 -10.52
C VAL A 156 -4.62 -7.92 -11.03
N ASP A 157 -5.88 -7.52 -10.82
CA ASP A 157 -6.39 -6.21 -11.26
C ASP A 157 -5.71 -5.06 -10.50
N GLU A 158 -5.43 -5.26 -9.21
CA GLU A 158 -4.71 -4.28 -8.39
C GLU A 158 -3.26 -4.10 -8.86
N LEU A 159 -2.52 -5.20 -8.99
CA LEU A 159 -1.10 -5.15 -9.35
C LEU A 159 -0.88 -4.75 -10.82
N SER A 160 -1.82 -5.06 -11.72
CA SER A 160 -1.74 -4.65 -13.14
C SER A 160 -1.56 -3.14 -13.32
N ARG A 161 -2.09 -2.33 -12.40
CA ARG A 161 -1.97 -0.87 -12.43
C ARG A 161 -0.53 -0.40 -12.26
N PHE A 162 0.32 -1.22 -11.62
CA PHE A 162 1.72 -0.92 -11.36
C PHE A 162 2.67 -1.33 -12.50
N GLN A 163 2.17 -1.93 -13.59
CA GLN A 163 2.96 -2.27 -14.78
C GLN A 163 3.56 -1.05 -15.50
N VAL A 164 3.12 0.16 -15.14
CA VAL A 164 3.76 1.42 -15.58
C VAL A 164 5.18 1.59 -15.05
N TYR A 165 5.55 0.89 -13.97
CA TYR A 165 6.89 0.90 -13.41
C TYR A 165 7.71 -0.28 -13.98
N PRO A 166 8.96 -0.05 -14.43
CA PRO A 166 9.81 -1.12 -14.97
C PRO A 166 10.00 -2.30 -14.01
N LEU A 167 9.95 -2.05 -12.69
CA LEU A 167 9.98 -3.09 -11.64
C LEU A 167 8.99 -4.22 -11.85
N PHE A 168 7.83 -3.94 -12.46
CA PHE A 168 6.74 -4.91 -12.63
C PHE A 168 6.54 -5.36 -14.09
N GLN A 169 7.37 -4.87 -15.02
CA GLN A 169 7.29 -5.28 -16.43
C GLN A 169 7.90 -6.67 -16.66
N SER A 170 8.94 -7.01 -15.88
CA SER A 170 9.62 -8.31 -15.96
C SER A 170 8.95 -9.39 -15.09
N THR A 171 8.15 -9.00 -14.09
CA THR A 171 7.37 -9.94 -13.30
C THR A 171 6.22 -10.48 -14.14
N ALA A 172 6.16 -11.81 -14.30
CA ALA A 172 5.00 -12.47 -14.90
C ALA A 172 3.82 -12.37 -13.93
N THR A 173 3.17 -11.20 -13.86
CA THR A 173 2.07 -10.90 -12.91
C THR A 173 0.97 -11.95 -12.96
N TYR A 174 0.71 -12.51 -14.14
CA TYR A 174 -0.29 -13.57 -14.37
C TYR A 174 0.12 -14.96 -13.83
N ALA A 175 1.39 -15.17 -13.53
CA ALA A 175 1.90 -16.40 -12.93
C ALA A 175 1.94 -16.35 -11.39
N LEU A 176 1.58 -15.21 -10.79
CA LEU A 176 1.49 -15.07 -9.34
C LEU A 176 0.24 -15.74 -8.80
N HIS A 177 0.36 -16.35 -7.62
CA HIS A 177 -0.77 -16.95 -6.94
C HIS A 177 -1.40 -15.94 -5.95
N PHE A 178 -2.58 -15.44 -6.29
CA PHE A 178 -3.40 -14.60 -5.41
C PHE A 178 -4.51 -15.42 -4.77
N ALA A 179 -4.55 -15.45 -3.45
CA ALA A 179 -5.67 -15.95 -2.66
C ALA A 179 -6.60 -14.76 -2.33
N ASN A 180 -7.78 -14.76 -2.96
CA ASN A 180 -8.77 -13.71 -2.77
C ASN A 180 -9.55 -13.95 -1.46
N VAL A 181 -9.06 -13.35 -0.37
CA VAL A 181 -9.62 -13.50 0.99
C VAL A 181 -11.07 -13.04 1.05
N GLN A 182 -11.45 -12.03 0.25
CA GLN A 182 -12.82 -11.54 0.21
C GLN A 182 -13.79 -12.62 -0.28
N LYS A 183 -13.43 -13.32 -1.36
CA LYS A 183 -14.28 -14.37 -1.94
C LYS A 183 -14.41 -15.56 -0.99
N GLU A 184 -13.32 -15.96 -0.34
CA GLU A 184 -13.34 -17.03 0.65
C GLU A 184 -14.16 -16.64 1.88
N PHE A 185 -14.08 -15.37 2.31
CA PHE A 185 -14.92 -14.84 3.39
C PHE A 185 -16.41 -14.84 3.04
N GLU A 186 -16.78 -14.47 1.82
CA GLU A 186 -18.17 -14.50 1.32
C GLU A 186 -18.73 -15.93 1.35
N LEU A 187 -17.92 -16.93 0.99
CA LEU A 187 -18.28 -18.34 1.10
C LEU A 187 -18.43 -18.78 2.56
N TRP A 188 -17.48 -18.41 3.42
CA TRP A 188 -17.47 -18.76 4.85
C TRP A 188 -18.70 -18.21 5.59
N CYS A 189 -19.12 -16.98 5.31
CA CYS A 189 -20.33 -16.38 5.89
C CYS A 189 -21.65 -16.99 5.38
N ASN A 190 -21.60 -17.90 4.40
CA ASN A 190 -22.76 -18.42 3.67
C ASN A 190 -23.67 -17.29 3.15
N ASP A 191 -23.06 -16.20 2.67
CA ASP A 191 -23.82 -15.04 2.19
C ASP A 191 -24.38 -15.33 0.80
N GLN A 192 -25.59 -15.90 0.77
CA GLN A 192 -26.35 -16.16 -0.45
C GLN A 192 -26.85 -14.87 -1.13
N GLN A 193 -26.72 -13.69 -0.49
CA GLN A 193 -27.29 -12.45 -1.00
C GLN A 193 -26.43 -11.73 -2.06
N ARG A 194 -25.28 -12.31 -2.47
CA ARG A 194 -24.34 -11.71 -3.45
C ARG A 194 -23.92 -10.29 -3.09
N GLN A 195 -23.90 -9.95 -1.80
CA GLN A 195 -23.41 -8.65 -1.37
C GLN A 195 -21.89 -8.68 -1.34
N VAL A 196 -21.27 -7.78 -2.10
CA VAL A 196 -19.81 -7.61 -2.09
C VAL A 196 -19.40 -7.05 -0.73
N TRP A 197 -18.61 -7.81 0.04
CA TRP A 197 -18.15 -7.39 1.36
C TRP A 197 -16.99 -6.40 1.28
N GLY A 198 -17.15 -5.23 1.90
CA GLY A 198 -16.01 -4.35 2.15
C GLY A 198 -15.18 -4.86 3.33
N LEU A 199 -13.85 -4.72 3.28
CA LEU A 199 -12.94 -5.17 4.35
C LEU A 199 -13.38 -4.67 5.74
N GLN A 200 -13.75 -3.39 5.83
CA GLN A 200 -14.23 -2.79 7.08
C GLN A 200 -15.49 -3.48 7.63
N MET A 201 -16.43 -3.87 6.76
CA MET A 201 -17.63 -4.59 7.17
C MET A 201 -17.30 -6.01 7.64
N ALA A 202 -16.41 -6.70 6.93
CA ALA A 202 -15.99 -8.03 7.31
C ALA A 202 -15.29 -8.01 8.68
N VAL A 203 -14.42 -7.02 8.93
CA VAL A 203 -13.78 -6.81 10.25
C VAL A 203 -14.81 -6.51 11.33
N ALA A 204 -15.76 -5.59 11.08
CA ALA A 204 -16.79 -5.24 12.04
C ALA A 204 -17.69 -6.44 12.39
N GLN A 205 -18.09 -7.22 11.39
CA GLN A 205 -18.94 -8.40 11.56
C GLN A 205 -18.21 -9.53 12.29
N THR A 206 -16.95 -9.78 11.95
CA THR A 206 -16.18 -10.94 12.46
C THR A 206 -15.60 -10.67 13.84
N PHE A 207 -15.11 -9.45 14.07
CA PHE A 207 -14.34 -9.12 15.28
C PHE A 207 -15.02 -8.07 16.16
N GLY A 208 -16.12 -7.45 15.71
CA GLY A 208 -16.73 -6.33 16.44
C GLY A 208 -15.82 -5.10 16.51
N GLN A 209 -14.92 -4.92 15.55
CA GLN A 209 -13.91 -3.85 15.56
C GLN A 209 -14.12 -2.85 14.41
N PHE A 210 -13.73 -1.60 14.63
CA PHE A 210 -13.74 -0.51 13.66
C PHE A 210 -12.40 -0.38 12.95
N LEU A 211 -12.34 -0.79 11.68
CA LEU A 211 -11.21 -0.47 10.79
C LEU A 211 -11.45 0.92 10.17
N ASP A 212 -10.65 1.91 10.57
CA ASP A 212 -10.84 3.29 10.08
C ASP A 212 -10.43 3.41 8.60
N LYS A 213 -11.41 3.66 7.72
CA LYS A 213 -11.21 3.86 6.29
C LYS A 213 -11.36 5.32 5.85
N SER A 214 -11.25 6.28 6.77
CA SER A 214 -11.43 7.71 6.48
C SER A 214 -10.38 8.27 5.51
N LEU A 215 -9.23 7.59 5.38
CA LEU A 215 -8.07 8.05 4.61
C LEU A 215 -7.84 7.35 3.26
N THR A 216 -8.76 6.51 2.77
CA THR A 216 -8.62 5.74 1.49
C THR A 216 -8.37 6.60 0.23
N ARG A 217 -8.53 7.93 0.28
CA ARG A 217 -8.32 8.81 -0.90
C ARG A 217 -7.32 9.92 -0.63
N SER A 218 -6.39 9.64 0.24
CA SER A 218 -5.37 10.60 0.63
C SER A 218 -4.38 10.84 -0.49
N ASN A 219 -3.56 11.87 -0.31
CA ASN A 219 -2.46 12.19 -1.22
C ASN A 219 -1.27 11.28 -0.91
N TRP A 220 -1.40 10.00 -1.26
CA TRP A 220 -0.38 8.97 -1.06
C TRP A 220 0.90 9.27 -1.82
N GLY A 221 0.81 10.03 -2.91
CA GLY A 221 1.95 10.35 -3.75
C GLY A 221 2.98 11.26 -3.11
N VAL A 222 2.71 11.83 -1.94
CA VAL A 222 3.68 12.67 -1.19
C VAL A 222 4.68 11.81 -0.39
N GLY A 223 4.41 10.52 -0.24
CA GLY A 223 5.20 9.64 0.64
C GLY A 223 4.73 9.70 2.10
N LEU A 224 4.81 8.54 2.74
CA LEU A 224 4.59 8.23 4.14
C LEU A 224 5.87 8.29 4.98
N ASP A 225 7.05 7.99 4.41
CA ASP A 225 8.32 8.10 5.14
C ASP A 225 8.57 9.57 5.52
N VAL A 226 8.54 9.86 6.83
CA VAL A 226 8.72 11.20 7.37
C VAL A 226 10.06 11.80 6.93
N ARG A 227 11.12 11.00 6.79
CA ARG A 227 12.44 11.47 6.35
C ARG A 227 12.42 11.91 4.88
N LEU A 228 11.73 11.14 4.04
CA LEU A 228 11.53 11.47 2.63
C LEU A 228 10.74 12.76 2.50
N TYR A 229 9.63 12.85 3.23
CA TYR A 229 8.77 14.03 3.22
C TYR A 229 9.53 15.29 3.65
N GLN A 230 10.31 15.20 4.74
CA GLN A 230 11.15 16.30 5.22
C GLN A 230 12.19 16.71 4.17
N ASN A 231 12.86 15.74 3.52
CA ASN A 231 13.84 16.02 2.48
C ASN A 231 13.24 16.70 1.24
N LEU A 232 12.08 16.24 0.76
CA LEU A 232 11.38 16.87 -0.38
C LEU A 232 11.01 18.32 -0.06
N ARG A 233 10.49 18.57 1.13
CA ARG A 233 10.08 19.91 1.57
C ARG A 233 11.24 20.88 1.71
N LEU A 234 12.40 20.41 2.21
CA LEU A 234 13.61 21.23 2.33
C LEU A 234 14.06 21.80 0.99
N ASN A 235 13.78 21.09 -0.11
CA ASN A 235 14.13 21.52 -1.45
C ASN A 235 13.11 22.53 -2.04
N GLU A 236 11.89 22.62 -1.50
CA GLU A 236 10.81 23.45 -2.05
C GLU A 236 10.60 24.80 -1.32
N LEU A 237 11.00 24.94 -0.05
CA LEU A 237 10.60 26.09 0.78
C LEU A 237 11.79 26.83 1.44
N ASN A 238 11.74 28.17 1.37
CA ASN A 238 12.54 29.08 2.20
C ASN A 238 12.25 28.87 3.71
N TYR A 239 13.30 28.93 4.53
CA TYR A 239 13.43 28.33 5.87
C TYR A 239 12.45 28.79 6.98
N ASN A 240 11.63 29.84 6.79
CA ASN A 240 10.96 30.55 7.90
C ASN A 240 9.50 30.13 8.22
N VAL A 241 8.85 29.27 7.41
CA VAL A 241 7.44 28.83 7.62
C VAL A 241 7.36 27.43 8.28
N LYS A 242 8.43 27.01 8.97
CA LYS A 242 8.84 25.60 9.04
C LYS A 242 8.31 24.77 10.22
N LEU A 243 7.92 25.37 11.35
CA LEU A 243 7.79 24.64 12.62
C LEU A 243 6.37 24.21 13.02
N SER A 244 5.31 24.95 12.66
CA SER A 244 3.94 24.61 13.08
C SER A 244 3.20 23.68 12.11
N LEU A 245 3.56 23.70 10.83
CA LEU A 245 2.94 22.84 9.81
C LEU A 245 3.43 21.38 9.90
N THR A 246 4.67 21.17 10.37
CA THR A 246 5.28 19.84 10.45
C THR A 246 4.56 18.91 11.42
N GLU A 247 4.11 19.40 12.58
CA GLU A 247 3.45 18.52 13.56
C GLU A 247 2.11 17.98 13.04
N VAL A 248 1.29 18.84 12.42
CA VAL A 248 0.01 18.41 11.84
C VAL A 248 0.23 17.44 10.68
N GLU A 249 1.23 17.70 9.83
CA GLU A 249 1.58 16.83 8.71
C GLU A 249 2.10 15.47 9.19
N ASP A 250 2.97 15.45 10.19
CA ASP A 250 3.49 14.23 10.82
C ASP A 250 2.35 13.40 11.41
N GLN A 251 1.39 14.04 12.10
CA GLN A 251 0.20 13.36 12.61
C GLN A 251 -0.67 12.77 11.50
N ILE A 252 -0.83 13.47 10.37
CA ILE A 252 -1.53 12.94 9.21
C ILE A 252 -0.79 11.72 8.65
N ARG A 253 0.54 11.77 8.55
CA ARG A 253 1.37 10.66 8.06
C ARG A 253 1.30 9.44 8.98
N LEU A 254 1.33 9.63 10.30
CA LEU A 254 1.14 8.54 11.26
C LEU A 254 -0.22 7.86 11.09
N LYS A 255 -1.29 8.62 10.83
CA LYS A 255 -2.62 8.03 10.54
C LYS A 255 -2.63 7.26 9.23
N LEU A 256 -1.96 7.76 8.19
CA LEU A 256 -1.84 7.08 6.90
C LEU A 256 -1.03 5.79 6.99
N ILE A 257 0.06 5.80 7.75
CA ILE A 257 0.86 4.60 8.05
C ILE A 257 0.00 3.59 8.80
N LYS A 258 -0.72 4.02 9.84
CA LYS A 258 -1.63 3.15 10.59
C LYS A 258 -2.69 2.53 9.68
N TYR A 259 -3.33 3.33 8.83
CA TYR A 259 -4.29 2.83 7.84
C TYR A 259 -3.66 1.73 6.97
N ALA A 260 -2.48 2.00 6.39
CA ALA A 260 -1.82 1.08 5.46
C ALA A 260 -1.42 -0.24 6.13
N VAL A 261 -0.97 -0.17 7.38
CA VAL A 261 -0.62 -1.34 8.20
C VAL A 261 -1.87 -2.11 8.63
N ASP A 262 -2.89 -1.42 9.12
CA ASP A 262 -4.13 -2.03 9.59
C ASP A 262 -4.85 -2.77 8.46
N ASP A 263 -4.76 -2.31 7.21
CA ASP A 263 -5.36 -2.98 6.05
C ASP A 263 -4.74 -4.34 5.75
N CYS A 264 -3.40 -4.43 5.79
CA CYS A 264 -2.72 -5.72 5.70
C CYS A 264 -3.08 -6.62 6.88
N PHE A 265 -3.06 -6.10 8.11
CA PHE A 265 -3.38 -6.90 9.28
C PHE A 265 -4.84 -7.36 9.32
N ALA A 266 -5.78 -6.52 8.91
CA ALA A 266 -7.19 -6.87 8.81
C ALA A 266 -7.40 -8.03 7.83
N THR A 267 -6.77 -7.95 6.66
CA THR A 267 -6.83 -9.00 5.65
C THR A 267 -6.22 -10.31 6.17
N THR A 268 -5.05 -10.25 6.82
CA THR A 268 -4.42 -11.40 7.46
C THR A 268 -5.29 -12.01 8.57
N LYS A 269 -5.83 -11.18 9.46
CA LYS A 269 -6.66 -11.63 10.59
C LYS A 269 -7.93 -12.30 10.09
N LEU A 270 -8.54 -11.80 9.02
CA LEU A 270 -9.68 -12.45 8.36
C LEU A 270 -9.28 -13.77 7.70
N ALA A 271 -8.17 -13.81 6.96
CA ALA A 271 -7.66 -15.05 6.33
C ALA A 271 -7.47 -16.16 7.37
N VAL A 272 -6.83 -15.85 8.50
CA VAL A 272 -6.66 -16.79 9.61
C VAL A 272 -8.00 -17.22 10.20
N ALA A 273 -8.94 -16.29 10.39
CA ALA A 273 -10.25 -16.60 10.97
C ALA A 273 -11.09 -17.55 10.09
N ILE A 274 -10.92 -17.49 8.76
CA ILE A 274 -11.63 -18.36 7.81
C ILE A 274 -10.82 -19.61 7.41
N GLY A 275 -9.60 -19.79 7.94
CA GLY A 275 -8.78 -20.98 7.76
C GLY A 275 -7.95 -21.03 6.47
N LEU A 276 -7.53 -19.87 5.95
CA LEU A 276 -6.51 -19.73 4.88
C LEU A 276 -5.10 -19.60 5.49
#